data_AF-A0A1W0W9M1-F1
#
_entry.id   AF-A0A1W0W9M1-F1
#
_cell.length_a   1.000
_cell.length_b   1.000
_cell.length_c   1.000
_cell.angle_alpha   90.00
_cell.angle_beta   90.00
_cell.angle_gamma   90.00
#
_symmetry.space_group_name_H-M   'P 1'
#
loop_
_entity.id
_entity.type
_entity.pdbx_description
1 polymer ?
#
loop_
_entity_poly.entity_id
_entity_poly.type
_entity_poly.pdbx_seq_one_letter_code
_entity_poly.pdbx_strand_id
1 'polypeptide(L)'
;MDTAFILSFVLSAGFAGIPHGNAQSNMFANNNYMMTARAVPPNCLCRAALQTVAGTFVGGRICGSDGRNYTSACHFINAQATNPNLGERPCFTPQEMKVLQQYGSDYAYDQETFCMTNGLSLRATRMQIDQQMHTDPSLALLCEDRCPCNQLKCPSRG
;
A
#
# COMPACT_ATOMS: atom_id res chain seq x y z
N MET A 1 43.94 -43.57 9.17
CA MET A 1 43.89 -44.69 8.22
C MET A 1 42.56 -44.54 7.50
N ASP A 2 42.52 -43.64 6.52
CA ASP A 2 42.60 -43.92 5.06
C ASP A 2 41.17 -43.84 4.51
N THR A 3 40.80 -43.18 3.40
CA THR A 3 41.55 -42.66 2.26
C THR A 3 40.64 -41.68 1.51
N ALA A 4 41.24 -40.67 0.88
CA ALA A 4 40.60 -39.76 -0.05
C ALA A 4 40.28 -40.44 -1.40
N PHE A 5 39.23 -40.00 -2.09
CA PHE A 5 39.11 -40.15 -3.55
C PHE A 5 38.66 -38.84 -4.19
N ILE A 6 39.60 -38.25 -4.90
CA ILE A 6 39.46 -37.10 -5.80
C ILE A 6 39.00 -37.64 -7.15
N LEU A 7 38.01 -37.02 -7.78
CA LEU A 7 37.77 -37.16 -9.22
C LEU A 7 37.36 -35.81 -9.80
N SER A 8 38.36 -35.13 -10.34
CA SER A 8 38.26 -33.98 -11.21
C SER A 8 37.82 -34.43 -12.60
N PHE A 9 36.82 -33.78 -13.19
CA PHE A 9 36.60 -33.77 -14.64
C PHE A 9 36.78 -32.36 -15.16
N VAL A 10 37.73 -32.22 -16.08
CA VAL A 10 38.03 -31.05 -16.91
C VAL A 10 37.70 -31.45 -18.35
N LEU A 11 37.06 -30.57 -19.13
CA LEU A 11 37.21 -30.33 -20.58
C LEU A 11 36.07 -29.35 -21.00
N SER A 12 36.31 -28.05 -21.24
CA SER A 12 36.69 -27.36 -22.51
C SER A 12 35.67 -27.55 -23.64
N ALA A 13 35.29 -26.61 -24.52
CA ALA A 13 35.63 -25.24 -24.89
C ALA A 13 34.34 -24.63 -25.53
N GLY A 14 34.07 -23.33 -25.50
CA GLY A 14 34.60 -22.36 -26.46
C GLY A 14 33.45 -21.70 -27.25
N PHE A 15 33.24 -20.40 -27.06
CA PHE A 15 32.53 -19.56 -28.04
C PHE A 15 33.27 -18.23 -28.17
N ALA A 16 33.81 -18.05 -29.37
CA ALA A 16 34.49 -16.86 -29.82
C ALA A 16 33.50 -15.79 -30.27
N GLY A 17 33.90 -14.52 -30.14
CA GLY A 17 33.83 -13.57 -31.25
C GLY A 17 32.53 -12.79 -31.47
N ILE A 18 32.54 -11.58 -30.93
CA ILE A 18 31.69 -10.40 -31.16
C ILE A 18 31.47 -10.08 -32.66
N PRO A 19 30.37 -9.40 -33.04
CA PRO A 19 30.58 -8.07 -33.62
C PRO A 19 29.73 -6.96 -33.00
N HIS A 20 30.39 -5.82 -32.77
CA HIS A 20 29.82 -4.52 -32.46
C HIS A 20 29.01 -4.02 -33.67
N GLY A 21 27.69 -3.96 -33.54
CA GLY A 21 26.81 -3.23 -34.45
C GLY A 21 26.41 -1.90 -33.84
N ASN A 22 26.98 -0.81 -34.35
CA ASN A 22 26.48 0.55 -34.15
C ASN A 22 25.06 0.65 -34.74
N ALA A 23 24.04 0.70 -33.90
CA ALA A 23 22.73 1.20 -34.30
C ALA A 23 22.67 2.69 -33.94
N GLN A 24 22.90 3.52 -34.96
CA GLN A 24 22.68 4.95 -34.93
C GLN A 24 21.26 5.27 -34.46
N SER A 25 21.19 6.35 -33.69
CA SER A 25 20.00 7.08 -33.31
C SER A 25 19.00 7.20 -34.46
N ASN A 26 17.85 6.54 -34.34
CA ASN A 26 16.63 7.00 -35.02
C ASN A 26 15.76 7.71 -33.98
N MET A 27 15.98 9.03 -33.93
CA MET A 27 15.04 9.99 -33.40
C MET A 27 13.80 9.99 -34.31
N PHE A 28 12.92 9.03 -34.10
CA PHE A 28 11.51 9.24 -34.37
C PHE A 28 10.81 9.06 -33.04
N ALA A 29 10.73 10.18 -32.30
CA ALA A 29 9.79 10.37 -31.22
C ALA A 29 8.39 10.10 -31.79
N ASN A 30 7.96 8.85 -31.67
CA ASN A 30 6.61 8.43 -31.98
C ASN A 30 5.74 8.98 -30.84
N ASN A 31 5.35 10.24 -31.00
CA ASN A 31 4.39 10.96 -30.17
C ASN A 31 3.00 10.31 -30.34
N ASN A 32 2.81 9.11 -29.79
CA ASN A 32 1.50 8.45 -29.73
C ASN A 32 1.41 7.37 -28.63
N TYR A 33 2.14 7.53 -27.54
CA TYR A 33 1.86 6.84 -26.27
C TYR A 33 1.27 7.80 -25.23
N MET A 34 0.31 8.63 -25.64
CA MET A 34 -0.79 8.96 -24.74
C MET A 34 -1.84 7.85 -24.88
N MET A 35 -1.49 6.65 -24.40
CA MET A 35 -2.53 5.77 -23.90
C MET A 35 -3.19 6.55 -22.78
N THR A 36 -4.38 7.09 -23.06
CA THR A 36 -5.30 7.56 -22.04
C THR A 36 -5.48 6.40 -21.07
N ALA A 37 -4.69 6.38 -20.00
CA ALA A 37 -4.95 5.54 -18.84
C ALA A 37 -6.39 5.86 -18.49
N ARG A 38 -7.30 4.90 -18.69
CA ARG A 38 -8.70 5.08 -18.34
C ARG A 38 -8.68 5.51 -16.88
N ALA A 39 -9.09 6.75 -16.65
CA ALA A 39 -9.07 7.33 -15.33
C ALA A 39 -9.93 6.40 -14.46
N VAL A 40 -9.31 5.61 -13.58
CA VAL A 40 -10.02 4.58 -12.83
C VAL A 40 -10.85 5.30 -11.77
N PRO A 41 -12.19 5.23 -11.81
CA PRO A 41 -13.03 5.92 -10.83
C PRO A 41 -12.63 5.48 -9.42
N PRO A 42 -12.58 6.43 -8.47
CA PRO A 42 -13.41 7.63 -8.49
C PRO A 42 -12.73 8.92 -9.00
N ASN A 43 -11.46 8.88 -9.43
CA ASN A 43 -10.71 10.04 -9.97
C ASN A 43 -10.90 11.33 -9.16
N CYS A 44 -10.75 11.24 -7.86
CA CYS A 44 -10.98 12.35 -6.97
C CYS A 44 -10.04 13.51 -7.29
N LEU A 45 -10.61 14.72 -7.38
CA LEU A 45 -9.84 15.95 -7.54
C LEU A 45 -9.27 16.36 -6.19
N CYS A 46 -8.07 15.85 -5.87
CA CYS A 46 -7.37 16.16 -4.63
C CYS A 46 -6.82 17.58 -4.65
N ARG A 47 -7.51 18.52 -4.00
CA ARG A 47 -6.98 19.87 -3.76
C ARG A 47 -6.08 19.85 -2.53
N ALA A 48 -4.92 20.50 -2.62
CA ALA A 48 -3.98 20.63 -1.50
C ALA A 48 -4.59 21.32 -0.25
N ALA A 49 -5.67 22.09 -0.43
CA ALA A 49 -6.27 22.92 0.62
C ALA A 49 -7.18 22.19 1.63
N LEU A 50 -7.48 20.89 1.45
CA LEU A 50 -8.34 20.12 2.37
C LEU A 50 -7.56 19.24 3.37
N GLN A 51 -6.26 19.48 3.54
CA GLN A 51 -5.42 18.72 4.50
C GLN A 51 -5.77 19.00 5.98
N THR A 52 -6.66 19.96 6.25
CA THR A 52 -7.08 20.36 7.59
C THR A 52 -8.59 20.56 7.65
N VAL A 53 -9.37 19.48 7.49
CA VAL A 53 -10.75 19.46 8.01
C VAL A 53 -10.70 19.00 9.47
N ALA A 54 -11.31 19.82 10.31
CA ALA A 54 -11.22 19.84 11.76
C ALA A 54 -11.62 18.50 12.41
N GLY A 55 -10.76 18.00 13.30
CA GLY A 55 -11.08 16.88 14.18
C GLY A 55 -9.94 15.87 14.37
N THR A 56 -8.80 16.35 14.88
CA THR A 56 -7.91 15.56 15.76
C THR A 56 -7.45 14.18 15.27
N PHE A 57 -6.51 14.14 14.33
CA PHE A 57 -5.47 13.11 14.30
C PHE A 57 -4.11 13.80 14.22
N VAL A 58 -3.29 13.65 15.25
CA VAL A 58 -1.93 14.20 15.30
C VAL A 58 -1.08 13.42 14.29
N GLY A 59 -1.02 13.92 13.05
CA GLY A 59 -0.22 13.38 11.96
C GLY A 59 -1.04 12.90 10.76
N GLY A 60 -1.74 13.81 10.07
CA GLY A 60 -2.66 13.58 8.92
C GLY A 60 -2.08 12.94 7.66
N ARG A 61 -1.33 11.84 7.81
CA ARG A 61 -0.89 10.94 6.76
C ARG A 61 -1.62 9.61 6.95
N ILE A 62 -2.02 8.97 5.87
CA ILE A 62 -2.58 7.61 5.85
C ILE A 62 -1.47 6.66 5.44
N CYS A 63 -1.28 5.57 6.15
CA CYS A 63 -0.26 4.58 5.80
C CYS A 63 -0.92 3.45 5.04
N GLY A 64 -0.42 3.16 3.84
CA GLY A 64 -0.93 2.09 3.00
C GLY A 64 -0.29 0.74 3.32
N SER A 65 -1.02 -0.32 3.05
CA SER A 65 -0.51 -1.70 3.07
C SER A 65 0.60 -1.95 2.04
N ASP A 66 0.75 -1.04 1.06
CA ASP A 66 1.83 -1.01 0.07
C ASP A 66 3.13 -0.37 0.59
N GLY A 67 3.17 0.03 1.87
CA GLY A 67 4.31 0.67 2.50
C GLY A 67 4.47 2.15 2.12
N ARG A 68 3.48 2.75 1.45
CA ARG A 68 3.49 4.19 1.10
C ARG A 68 2.69 5.01 2.10
N ASN A 69 3.13 6.25 2.28
CA ASN A 69 2.38 7.24 3.06
C ASN A 69 1.64 8.18 2.11
N TYR A 70 0.34 8.36 2.38
CA TYR A 70 -0.56 9.19 1.61
C TYR A 70 -0.83 10.49 2.36
N THR A 71 -0.65 11.61 1.67
CA THR A 71 -0.78 12.96 2.26
C THR A 71 -2.23 13.38 2.52
N SER A 72 -3.21 12.63 2.01
CA SER A 72 -4.63 12.83 2.28
C SER A 72 -5.45 11.58 1.95
N ALA A 73 -6.65 11.49 2.53
CA ALA A 73 -7.67 10.49 2.18
C ALA A 73 -7.97 10.47 0.68
N CYS A 74 -8.00 11.63 0.03
CA CYS A 74 -8.23 11.71 -1.41
C CYS A 74 -7.14 10.98 -2.21
N HIS A 75 -5.87 11.16 -1.87
CA HIS A 75 -4.78 10.46 -2.55
C HIS A 75 -4.82 8.96 -2.29
N PHE A 76 -5.17 8.55 -1.08
CA PHE A 76 -5.34 7.14 -0.72
C PHE A 76 -6.47 6.48 -1.53
N ILE A 77 -7.65 7.11 -1.59
CA ILE A 77 -8.81 6.62 -2.35
C ILE A 77 -8.49 6.48 -3.85
N ASN A 78 -7.79 7.45 -4.43
CA ASN A 78 -7.34 7.35 -5.83
C ASN A 78 -6.35 6.20 -6.04
N ALA A 79 -5.47 5.94 -5.09
CA ALA A 79 -4.56 4.81 -5.17
C ALA A 79 -5.30 3.47 -5.02
N GLN A 80 -6.27 3.40 -4.11
CA GLN A 80 -7.11 2.21 -3.88
C GLN A 80 -7.98 1.89 -5.11
N ALA A 81 -8.36 2.90 -5.90
CA ALA A 81 -9.02 2.70 -7.19
C ALA A 81 -8.15 1.91 -8.19
N THR A 82 -6.85 2.19 -8.22
CA THR A 82 -5.90 1.49 -9.09
C THR A 82 -5.37 0.19 -8.48
N ASN A 83 -5.49 0.04 -7.15
CA ASN A 83 -5.06 -1.12 -6.40
C ASN A 83 -6.15 -1.51 -5.38
N PRO A 84 -7.08 -2.41 -5.75
CA PRO A 84 -8.21 -2.78 -4.89
C PRO A 84 -7.80 -3.55 -3.61
N ASN A 85 -6.52 -3.94 -3.49
CA ASN A 85 -5.97 -4.59 -2.29
C ASN A 85 -5.21 -3.61 -1.39
N LEU A 86 -5.16 -2.32 -1.75
CA LEU A 86 -4.57 -1.29 -0.91
C LEU A 86 -5.46 -1.06 0.31
N GLY A 87 -4.95 -1.37 1.50
CA GLY A 87 -5.62 -1.12 2.77
C GLY A 87 -4.91 -0.03 3.58
N GLU A 88 -5.64 0.61 4.47
CA GLU A 88 -5.12 1.53 5.47
C GLU A 88 -4.50 0.75 6.63
N ARG A 89 -3.42 1.31 7.17
CA ARG A 89 -2.72 0.84 8.35
C ARG A 89 -2.41 1.99 9.30
N PRO A 90 -2.22 1.70 10.60
CA PRO A 90 -1.78 2.71 11.55
C PRO A 90 -0.39 3.20 11.15
N CYS A 91 -0.21 4.51 11.17
CA CYS A 91 1.07 5.14 10.85
C CYS A 91 2.10 5.14 11.98
N PHE A 92 1.73 4.52 13.09
CA PHE A 92 2.48 4.52 14.34
C PHE A 92 3.33 3.27 14.45
N THR A 93 4.42 3.39 15.16
CA THR A 93 5.25 2.27 15.62
C THR A 93 4.55 1.53 16.77
N PRO A 94 4.90 0.26 17.02
CA PRO A 94 4.41 -0.47 18.19
C PRO A 94 4.66 0.25 19.52
N GLN A 95 5.72 1.06 19.61
CA GLN A 95 6.05 1.88 20.78
C GLN A 95 5.05 3.03 20.96
N GLU A 96 4.72 3.74 19.89
CA GLU A 96 3.74 4.84 19.92
C GLU A 96 2.34 4.34 20.28
N MET A 97 1.95 3.15 19.81
CA MET A 97 0.69 2.51 20.22
C MET A 97 0.58 2.29 21.73
N LYS A 98 1.66 1.87 22.39
CA LYS A 98 1.66 1.67 23.86
C LYS A 98 1.40 2.98 24.59
N VAL A 99 1.95 4.09 24.09
CA VAL A 99 1.71 5.42 24.64
C VAL A 99 0.25 5.84 24.42
N LEU A 100 -0.32 5.61 23.24
CA LEU A 100 -1.73 5.95 22.96
C LEU A 100 -2.70 5.15 23.84
N GLN A 101 -2.43 3.87 24.09
CA GLN A 101 -3.23 3.05 25.02
C GLN A 101 -3.17 3.58 26.46
N GLN A 102 -2.02 4.12 26.87
CA GLN A 102 -1.83 4.67 28.21
C GLN A 102 -2.58 5.99 28.44
N TYR A 103 -2.79 6.77 27.38
CA TYR A 103 -3.49 8.06 27.45
C TYR A 103 -4.99 7.98 27.14
N GLY A 104 -5.52 6.76 26.99
CA GLY A 104 -6.95 6.42 27.04
C GLY A 104 -7.89 7.52 26.54
N SER A 105 -7.98 7.71 25.23
CA SER A 105 -8.99 8.62 24.70
C SER A 105 -10.38 7.99 24.88
N ASP A 106 -11.38 8.83 25.17
CA ASP A 106 -12.80 8.47 25.37
C ASP A 106 -13.48 7.74 24.18
N TYR A 107 -12.74 7.34 23.15
CA TYR A 107 -13.23 6.71 21.90
C TYR A 107 -13.47 5.19 22.03
N ALA A 108 -13.69 4.67 23.24
CA ALA A 108 -13.45 3.27 23.55
C ALA A 108 -14.66 2.30 23.41
N TYR A 109 -15.87 2.75 23.08
CA TYR A 109 -17.05 1.89 23.28
C TYR A 109 -17.74 1.36 22.02
N ASP A 110 -17.70 2.08 20.91
CA ASP A 110 -18.48 1.65 19.75
C ASP A 110 -17.71 0.63 18.91
N GLN A 111 -18.32 -0.55 18.80
CA GLN A 111 -17.87 -1.58 17.88
C GLN A 111 -18.40 -1.27 16.49
N GLU A 112 -17.49 -1.09 15.55
CA GLU A 112 -17.78 -0.90 14.14
C GLU A 112 -17.48 -2.19 13.37
N THR A 113 -17.98 -2.28 12.14
CA THR A 113 -17.66 -3.38 11.24
C THR A 113 -16.64 -2.90 10.22
N PHE A 114 -15.56 -3.64 10.11
CA PHE A 114 -14.41 -3.33 9.28
C PHE A 114 -14.19 -4.44 8.25
N CYS A 115 -13.96 -4.08 7.00
CA CYS A 115 -13.57 -5.01 5.96
C CYS A 115 -12.04 -5.01 5.88
N MET A 116 -11.43 -6.18 5.99
CA MET A 116 -9.97 -6.33 5.99
C MET A 116 -9.47 -6.74 4.60
N THR A 117 -8.16 -6.59 4.35
CA THR A 117 -7.52 -6.98 3.07
C THR A 117 -7.60 -8.47 2.76
N ASN A 118 -7.88 -9.32 3.74
CA ASN A 118 -8.13 -10.76 3.54
C ASN A 118 -9.59 -11.08 3.13
N GLY A 119 -10.43 -10.06 2.94
CA GLY A 119 -11.84 -10.21 2.57
C GLY A 119 -12.77 -10.56 3.74
N LEU A 120 -12.27 -10.63 4.97
CA LEU A 120 -13.08 -10.86 6.16
C LEU A 120 -13.64 -9.55 6.72
N SER A 121 -14.89 -9.59 7.14
CA SER A 121 -15.50 -8.51 7.92
C SER A 121 -15.37 -8.81 9.40
N LEU A 122 -14.79 -7.90 10.16
CA LEU A 122 -14.59 -8.03 11.59
C LEU A 122 -15.34 -6.93 12.33
N ARG A 123 -16.09 -7.31 13.37
CA ARG A 123 -16.75 -6.35 14.25
C ARG A 123 -15.93 -6.17 15.52
N ALA A 124 -15.36 -5.00 15.71
CA ALA A 124 -14.42 -4.71 16.79
C ALA A 124 -14.32 -3.19 17.03
N THR A 125 -13.56 -2.76 18.04
CA THR A 125 -13.19 -1.35 18.16
C THR A 125 -11.98 -1.05 17.27
N ARG A 126 -11.79 0.23 16.86
CA ARG A 126 -10.63 0.62 16.04
C ARG A 126 -9.30 0.20 16.68
N MET A 127 -9.20 0.34 18.01
CA MET A 127 -8.03 -0.07 18.77
C MET A 127 -7.74 -1.59 18.67
N GLN A 128 -8.77 -2.43 18.69
CA GLN A 128 -8.61 -3.88 18.52
C GLN A 128 -8.12 -4.22 17.11
N ILE A 129 -8.64 -3.54 16.09
CA ILE A 129 -8.20 -3.70 14.70
C ILE A 129 -6.74 -3.26 14.53
N ASP A 130 -6.36 -2.11 15.10
CA ASP A 130 -4.98 -1.63 15.04
C ASP A 130 -4.01 -2.63 15.69
N GLN A 131 -4.35 -3.16 16.87
CA GLN A 131 -3.56 -4.21 17.51
C GLN A 131 -3.39 -5.46 16.63
N GLN A 132 -4.44 -5.88 15.92
CA GLN A 132 -4.35 -7.00 14.98
C GLN A 132 -3.44 -6.68 13.79
N MET A 133 -3.58 -5.49 13.19
CA MET A 133 -2.71 -5.04 12.08
C MET A 133 -1.25 -4.87 12.50
N HIS A 134 -0.98 -4.65 13.78
CA HIS A 134 0.37 -4.67 14.33
C HIS A 134 0.93 -6.08 14.51
N THR A 135 0.07 -7.05 14.81
CA THR A 135 0.46 -8.45 14.99
C THR A 135 0.65 -9.16 13.65
N ASP A 136 -0.17 -8.83 12.66
CA ASP A 136 -0.10 -9.38 11.31
C ASP A 136 0.16 -8.27 10.27
N PRO A 137 1.39 -8.18 9.72
CA PRO A 137 1.72 -7.16 8.75
C PRO A 137 1.09 -7.34 7.37
N SER A 138 0.46 -8.49 7.09
CA SER A 138 -0.31 -8.71 5.85
C SER A 138 -1.73 -8.15 5.94
N LEU A 139 -2.19 -7.85 7.15
CA LEU A 139 -3.53 -7.38 7.43
C LEU A 139 -3.58 -5.85 7.40
N ALA A 140 -4.57 -5.32 6.70
CA ALA A 140 -4.88 -3.90 6.66
C ALA A 140 -6.39 -3.68 6.51
N LEU A 141 -6.85 -2.47 6.83
CA LEU A 141 -8.24 -2.07 6.70
C LEU A 141 -8.55 -1.70 5.26
N LEU A 142 -9.50 -2.37 4.61
CA LEU A 142 -9.91 -2.04 3.26
C LEU A 142 -11.00 -0.95 3.24
N CYS A 143 -12.02 -1.06 4.10
CA CYS A 143 -13.05 -0.04 4.31
C CYS A 143 -13.78 -0.21 5.65
N GLU A 144 -14.44 0.85 6.09
CA GLU A 144 -15.30 0.88 7.28
C GLU A 144 -16.73 0.40 6.93
N ASP A 145 -16.87 -0.87 6.56
CA ASP A 145 -18.15 -1.58 6.45
C ASP A 145 -17.88 -3.09 6.29
N ARG A 146 -18.89 -3.87 5.95
CA ARG A 146 -18.76 -5.26 5.52
C ARG A 146 -18.12 -5.37 4.14
N CYS A 147 -17.35 -6.42 3.95
CA CYS A 147 -16.89 -6.86 2.64
C CYS A 147 -18.07 -7.41 1.81
N PRO A 148 -18.09 -7.23 0.48
CA PRO A 148 -17.14 -6.45 -0.31
C PRO A 148 -17.35 -4.93 -0.16
N CYS A 149 -16.25 -4.18 -0.12
CA CYS A 149 -16.27 -2.72 -0.05
C CYS A 149 -16.83 -2.14 -1.36
N ASN A 150 -18.01 -1.53 -1.30
CA ASN A 150 -18.63 -0.92 -2.48
C ASN A 150 -18.27 0.57 -2.67
N GLN A 151 -17.48 1.18 -1.78
CA GLN A 151 -17.40 2.65 -1.71
C GLN A 151 -15.97 3.19 -1.70
N LEU A 152 -15.42 3.38 -2.90
CA LEU A 152 -14.45 4.44 -3.15
C LEU A 152 -15.22 5.73 -3.46
N LYS A 153 -15.76 6.39 -2.43
CA LYS A 153 -16.41 7.69 -2.60
C LYS A 153 -15.39 8.79 -2.40
N CYS A 154 -15.32 9.73 -3.33
CA CYS A 154 -14.52 10.92 -3.10
C CYS A 154 -15.05 11.67 -1.87
N PRO A 155 -14.16 12.18 -1.00
CA PRO A 155 -14.58 13.01 0.11
C PRO A 155 -15.32 14.24 -0.43
N SER A 156 -16.55 14.45 0.04
CA SER A 156 -17.34 15.65 -0.29
C SER A 156 -16.62 16.89 0.25
N ARG A 157 -16.66 18.01 -0.49
CA ARG A 157 -16.19 19.30 0.02
C ARG A 157 -17.03 19.64 1.26
N GLY A 158 -16.43 19.55 2.44
CA GLY A 158 -16.97 20.12 3.69
C GLY A 158 -16.92 21.64 3.66
#